data_AF-A0A7Y6CFE7-F1
#
_entry.id   AF-A0A7Y6CFE7-F1
#
_cell.length_a   1.000
_cell.length_b   1.000
_cell.length_c   1.000
_cell.angle_alpha   90.00
_cell.angle_beta   90.00
_cell.angle_gamma   90.00
#
_symmetry.space_group_name_H-M   'P 1'
#
loop_
_entity.id
_entity.type
_entity.pdbx_description
1 polymer ?
#
loop_
_entity_poly.entity_id
_entity_poly.type
_entity_poly.pdbx_seq_one_letter_code
_entity_poly.pdbx_strand_id
1 'polypeptide(L)'
;MLKRLVAVLAIVLVAAAAAAAGTGTGRLAILSKDPFAVRGTTFQPGEHVLVVVSAGDQHGSKRLTAGTRGGFVARFPSISVSGCAAFAVRASGDEGTRAVMRVMPECPQPLTP
;
A
#
# COMPACT_ATOMS: atom_id res chain seq x y z
N MET A 1 -0.37 46.80 -10.25
CA MET A 1 -0.45 45.85 -9.10
C MET A 1 -1.27 44.60 -9.42
N LEU A 2 -2.38 44.71 -10.17
CA LEU A 2 -3.22 43.58 -10.59
C LEU A 2 -2.47 42.46 -11.35
N LYS A 3 -1.54 42.82 -12.25
CA LYS A 3 -0.68 41.87 -12.98
C LYS A 3 0.22 41.00 -12.08
N ARG A 4 0.66 41.51 -10.91
CA ARG A 4 1.46 40.73 -9.95
C ARG A 4 0.59 39.76 -9.15
N LEU A 5 -0.64 40.16 -8.83
CA LEU A 5 -1.64 39.29 -8.17
C LEU A 5 -2.05 38.12 -9.08
N VAL A 6 -2.23 38.36 -10.38
CA VAL A 6 -2.54 37.29 -11.36
C VAL A 6 -1.39 36.29 -11.49
N ALA A 7 -0.13 36.76 -11.47
CA ALA A 7 1.04 35.89 -11.55
C ALA A 7 1.22 35.02 -10.31
N VAL A 8 0.95 35.54 -9.11
CA VAL A 8 1.04 34.77 -7.86
C VAL A 8 -0.09 33.72 -7.77
N LEU A 9 -1.30 34.06 -8.22
CA LEU A 9 -2.42 33.11 -8.22
C LEU A 9 -2.19 31.93 -9.18
N ALA A 10 -1.53 32.17 -10.33
CA ALA A 10 -1.19 31.12 -11.28
C ALA A 10 -0.16 30.11 -10.73
N ILE A 11 0.78 30.56 -9.88
CA ILE A 11 1.80 29.69 -9.28
C ILE A 11 1.21 28.80 -8.17
N VAL A 12 0.20 29.27 -7.44
CA VAL A 12 -0.49 28.45 -6.42
C VAL A 12 -1.33 27.34 -7.07
N LEU A 13 -1.94 27.60 -8.24
CA LEU A 13 -2.76 26.59 -8.92
C LEU A 13 -1.94 25.40 -9.48
N VAL A 14 -0.69 25.61 -9.91
CA VAL A 14 0.12 24.50 -10.47
C VAL A 14 0.66 23.56 -9.39
N ALA A 15 0.77 24.01 -8.14
CA ALA A 15 1.23 23.19 -7.02
C ALA A 15 0.17 22.20 -6.52
N ALA A 16 -1.12 22.46 -6.77
CA ALA A 16 -2.22 21.60 -6.33
C ALA A 16 -2.41 20.34 -7.22
N ALA A 17 -1.91 20.34 -8.46
CA ALA A 17 -2.14 19.25 -9.42
C ALA A 17 -1.20 18.04 -9.24
N ALA A 18 -0.06 18.20 -8.55
CA ALA A 18 0.93 17.14 -8.41
C ALA A 18 0.56 16.05 -7.39
N ALA A 19 -0.51 16.23 -6.60
CA ALA A 19 -0.94 15.25 -5.59
C ALA A 19 -1.86 14.14 -6.14
N ALA A 20 -2.29 14.22 -7.41
CA ALA A 20 -3.24 13.28 -8.02
C ALA A 20 -2.59 12.24 -8.97
N ALA A 21 -1.26 12.19 -9.08
CA ALA A 21 -0.58 11.25 -9.97
C ALA A 21 -0.31 9.90 -9.26
N GLY A 22 -1.16 8.93 -9.56
CA GLY A 22 -0.99 7.54 -9.17
C GLY A 22 -2.22 6.69 -9.50
N THR A 23 -2.67 6.70 -10.75
CA THR A 23 -3.80 5.91 -11.25
C THR A 23 -3.41 4.48 -11.66
N GLY A 24 -2.20 4.03 -11.29
CA GLY A 24 -1.84 2.61 -11.36
C GLY A 24 -2.54 1.84 -10.24
N THR A 25 -3.61 1.11 -10.55
CA THR A 25 -4.27 0.23 -9.58
C THR A 25 -3.50 -1.07 -9.43
N GLY A 26 -2.51 -1.06 -8.55
CA GLY A 26 -1.86 -2.29 -8.10
C GLY A 26 -2.89 -3.18 -7.38
N ARG A 27 -2.73 -4.50 -7.46
CA ARG A 27 -3.56 -5.47 -6.74
C ARG A 27 -2.72 -6.23 -5.73
N LEU A 28 -3.31 -6.51 -4.56
CA LEU A 28 -2.71 -7.31 -3.51
C LEU A 28 -3.55 -8.56 -3.25
N ALA A 29 -2.89 -9.67 -2.99
CA ALA A 29 -3.51 -10.92 -2.57
C ALA A 29 -2.69 -11.56 -1.45
N ILE A 30 -3.36 -12.05 -0.40
CA ILE A 30 -2.69 -12.79 0.67
C ILE A 30 -2.34 -14.19 0.18
N LEU A 31 -1.08 -14.58 0.38
CA LEU A 31 -0.59 -15.94 0.08
C LEU A 31 -0.53 -16.80 1.34
N SER A 32 -0.12 -16.21 2.47
CA SER A 32 -0.11 -16.87 3.77
C SER A 32 -0.28 -15.83 4.87
N LYS A 33 -0.86 -16.24 6.01
CA LYS A 33 -0.98 -15.42 7.21
C LYS A 33 0.04 -15.79 8.29
N ASP A 34 0.64 -16.98 8.19
CA ASP A 34 1.64 -17.49 9.13
C ASP A 34 2.61 -18.43 8.39
N PRO A 35 3.87 -18.02 8.16
CA PRO A 35 4.35 -16.63 8.21
C PRO A 35 3.65 -15.75 7.16
N PHE A 36 3.49 -14.46 7.44
CA PHE A 36 2.75 -13.55 6.58
C PHE A 36 3.43 -13.36 5.21
N ALA A 37 2.66 -13.54 4.13
CA ALA A 37 3.11 -13.35 2.76
C ALA A 37 2.01 -12.74 1.90
N VAL A 38 2.40 -11.77 1.07
CA VAL A 38 1.50 -11.05 0.15
C VAL A 38 2.07 -11.05 -1.25
N ARG A 39 1.20 -11.25 -2.23
CA ARG A 39 1.49 -11.09 -3.66
C ARG A 39 1.01 -9.74 -4.13
N GLY A 40 1.86 -9.02 -4.86
CA GLY A 40 1.47 -7.87 -5.65
C GLY A 40 1.39 -8.22 -7.13
N THR A 41 0.42 -7.64 -7.84
CA THR A 41 0.30 -7.69 -9.30
C THR A 41 -0.12 -6.33 -9.83
N THR A 42 -0.03 -6.13 -11.15
CA THR A 42 -0.40 -4.89 -11.85
C THR A 42 0.42 -3.65 -11.44
N PHE A 43 1.64 -3.89 -10.98
CA PHE A 43 2.67 -2.85 -10.84
C PHE A 43 3.41 -2.64 -12.16
N GLN A 44 4.10 -1.52 -12.32
CA GLN A 44 4.96 -1.32 -13.48
C GLN A 44 6.13 -2.31 -13.44
N PRO A 45 6.51 -2.91 -14.58
CA PRO A 45 7.70 -3.74 -14.65
C PRO A 45 8.95 -2.97 -14.16
N GLY A 46 9.70 -3.54 -13.22
CA GLY A 46 10.90 -2.89 -12.67
C GLY A 46 10.64 -1.82 -11.59
N GLU A 47 9.39 -1.55 -11.23
CA GLU A 47 9.04 -0.55 -10.19
C GLU A 47 9.57 -0.96 -8.81
N HIS A 48 10.14 -0.01 -8.06
CA HIS A 48 10.57 -0.23 -6.68
C HIS A 48 9.39 -0.04 -5.74
N VAL A 49 8.92 -1.14 -5.17
CA VAL A 49 7.75 -1.17 -4.32
C VAL A 49 8.16 -1.24 -2.86
N LEU A 50 7.68 -0.28 -2.06
CA LEU A 50 7.66 -0.35 -0.60
C LEU A 50 6.35 -0.98 -0.14
N VAL A 51 6.44 -2.16 0.47
CA VAL A 51 5.33 -2.87 1.09
C VAL A 51 5.40 -2.67 2.60
N VAL A 52 4.29 -2.22 3.20
CA VAL A 52 4.13 -2.02 4.63
C VAL A 52 2.95 -2.86 5.11
N VAL A 53 3.14 -3.59 6.20
CA VAL A 53 2.15 -4.43 6.86
C VAL A 53 1.96 -3.95 8.29
N SER A 54 0.71 -3.86 8.71
CA SER A 54 0.31 -3.57 10.10
C SER A 54 -0.75 -4.58 10.54
N ALA A 55 -0.52 -5.28 11.64
CA ALA A 55 -1.41 -6.28 12.21
C ALA A 55 -1.34 -6.24 13.75
N GLY A 56 -2.29 -5.57 14.40
CA GLY A 56 -2.20 -5.25 15.84
C GLY A 56 -0.90 -4.49 16.14
N ASP A 57 -0.13 -4.97 17.12
CA ASP A 57 1.19 -4.44 17.50
C ASP A 57 2.33 -4.86 16.55
N GLN A 58 2.06 -5.78 15.61
CA GLN A 58 3.06 -6.22 14.64
C GLN A 58 3.09 -5.29 13.43
N HIS A 59 4.29 -4.79 13.12
CA HIS A 59 4.54 -3.94 11.96
C HIS A 59 5.76 -4.42 11.19
N GLY A 60 5.72 -4.30 9.88
CA GLY A 60 6.87 -4.61 9.03
C GLY A 60 6.84 -3.84 7.74
N SER A 61 8.03 -3.54 7.22
CA SER A 61 8.18 -2.96 5.89
C SER A 61 9.23 -3.71 5.09
N LYS A 62 9.04 -3.78 3.78
CA LYS A 62 9.96 -4.42 2.85
C LYS A 62 9.97 -3.68 1.53
N ARG A 63 11.15 -3.29 1.07
CA ARG A 63 11.37 -2.77 -0.28
C ARG A 63 11.81 -3.89 -1.20
N LEU A 64 11.28 -3.90 -2.41
CA LEU A 64 11.58 -4.91 -3.43
C LEU A 64 11.23 -4.37 -4.82
N THR A 65 11.69 -5.04 -5.87
CA THR A 65 11.44 -4.66 -7.25
C THR A 65 10.35 -5.54 -7.85
N ALA A 66 9.40 -4.94 -8.55
CA ALA A 66 8.41 -5.66 -9.34
C ALA A 66 9.10 -6.37 -10.50
N GLY A 67 8.78 -7.65 -10.72
CA GLY A 67 9.35 -8.41 -11.83
C GLY A 67 8.90 -7.87 -13.19
N THR A 68 9.40 -8.47 -14.27
CA THR A 68 9.12 -8.04 -15.67
C THR A 68 7.64 -8.07 -16.06
N ARG A 69 6.80 -8.79 -15.32
CA ARG A 69 5.34 -8.83 -15.50
C ARG A 69 4.57 -7.96 -14.49
N GLY A 70 5.26 -7.08 -13.75
CA GLY A 70 4.61 -6.20 -12.77
C GLY A 70 4.14 -6.92 -11.51
N GLY A 71 4.73 -8.07 -11.20
CA GLY A 71 4.34 -8.92 -10.07
C GLY A 71 5.47 -9.12 -9.08
N PHE A 72 5.11 -9.36 -7.82
CA PHE A 72 6.08 -9.65 -6.76
C PHE A 72 5.48 -10.47 -5.62
N VAL A 73 6.35 -10.99 -4.75
CA VAL A 73 5.98 -11.61 -3.49
C VAL A 73 6.80 -11.02 -2.35
N ALA A 74 6.12 -10.43 -1.37
CA ALA A 74 6.71 -9.96 -0.13
C ALA A 74 6.41 -10.95 1.00
N ARG A 75 7.45 -11.35 1.74
CA ARG A 75 7.36 -12.26 2.88
C ARG A 75 7.85 -11.56 4.13
N PHE A 76 7.12 -11.72 5.22
CA PHE A 76 7.36 -11.13 6.54
C PHE A 76 7.39 -12.26 7.58
N PRO A 77 8.55 -12.90 7.80
CA PRO A 77 8.64 -14.09 8.65
C PRO A 77 8.38 -13.80 10.14
N SER A 78 8.51 -12.55 10.57
CA SER A 78 8.24 -12.10 11.94
C SER A 78 6.80 -11.66 12.18
N ILE A 79 5.93 -11.74 11.16
CA ILE A 79 4.53 -11.34 11.25
C ILE A 79 3.65 -12.57 11.08
N SER A 80 2.72 -12.73 12.01
CA SER A 80 1.77 -13.83 12.07
C SER A 80 0.39 -13.27 12.39
N VAL A 81 -0.55 -13.46 11.49
CA VAL A 81 -1.91 -12.92 11.61
C VAL A 81 -2.86 -14.05 11.95
N SER A 82 -3.41 -14.03 13.17
CA SER A 82 -4.44 -14.98 13.58
C SER A 82 -5.71 -14.78 12.74
N GLY A 83 -6.56 -15.82 12.66
CA GLY A 83 -7.78 -15.78 11.83
C GLY A 83 -8.70 -14.60 12.13
N CYS A 84 -8.66 -14.10 13.37
CA CYS A 84 -9.48 -13.02 13.88
C CYS A 84 -8.77 -11.67 14.03
N ALA A 85 -7.50 -11.56 13.64
CA ALA A 85 -6.78 -10.30 13.71
C ALA A 85 -7.10 -9.40 12.51
N ALA A 86 -7.38 -8.14 12.79
CA ALA A 86 -7.44 -7.10 11.76
C ALA A 86 -6.03 -6.76 11.27
N PHE A 87 -5.89 -6.53 9.96
CA PHE A 87 -4.61 -6.14 9.38
C PHE A 87 -4.77 -5.27 8.14
N ALA A 88 -3.71 -4.53 7.83
CA ALA A 88 -3.60 -3.69 6.64
C ALA A 88 -2.27 -3.93 5.92
N VAL A 89 -2.33 -3.94 4.60
CA VAL A 89 -1.17 -3.98 3.72
C VAL A 89 -1.23 -2.79 2.78
N ARG A 90 -0.13 -2.05 2.69
CA ARG A 90 0.06 -0.96 1.74
C ARG A 90 1.26 -1.25 0.87
N ALA A 91 1.09 -1.16 -0.43
CA ALA A 91 2.18 -1.20 -1.40
C ALA A 91 2.21 0.12 -2.16
N SER A 92 3.36 0.79 -2.16
CA SER A 92 3.60 2.02 -2.90
C SER A 92 4.82 1.81 -3.77
N GLY A 93 4.65 1.89 -5.08
CA GLY A 93 5.76 1.97 -6.01
C GLY A 93 6.17 3.41 -6.30
N ASP A 94 7.40 3.58 -6.79
CA ASP A 94 8.01 4.85 -7.15
C ASP A 94 7.55 5.38 -8.51
N GLU A 95 7.07 4.51 -9.40
CA GLU A 95 6.44 4.86 -10.69
C GLU A 95 4.95 5.23 -10.56
N GLY A 96 4.46 5.34 -9.32
CA GLY A 96 3.10 5.83 -9.02
C GLY A 96 2.05 4.75 -8.82
N THR A 97 2.38 3.46 -8.90
CA THR A 97 1.42 2.38 -8.59
C THR A 97 1.17 2.32 -7.10
N ARG A 98 -0.11 2.21 -6.70
CA ARG A 98 -0.50 2.08 -5.30
C ARG A 98 -1.53 0.98 -5.14
N ALA A 99 -1.37 0.20 -4.06
CA ALA A 99 -2.34 -0.81 -3.66
C ALA A 99 -2.50 -0.81 -2.15
N VAL A 100 -3.74 -0.87 -1.68
CA VAL A 100 -4.07 -0.95 -0.27
C VAL A 100 -5.07 -2.06 -0.07
N MET A 101 -4.81 -2.92 0.90
CA MET A 101 -5.72 -3.97 1.33
C MET A 101 -5.90 -3.86 2.83
N ARG A 102 -7.15 -3.87 3.28
CA ARG A 102 -7.53 -3.85 4.70
C ARG A 102 -8.47 -5.02 4.93
N VAL A 103 -8.20 -5.78 5.97
CA VAL A 103 -9.02 -6.93 6.34
C VAL A 103 -9.43 -6.75 7.80
N MET A 104 -10.74 -6.71 8.01
CA MET A 104 -11.37 -6.63 9.32
C MET A 104 -12.34 -7.81 9.41
N PRO A 105 -11.91 -8.96 9.95
CA PRO A 105 -12.80 -10.12 10.07
C PRO A 105 -13.88 -9.85 11.11
N GLU A 106 -15.09 -10.35 10.85
CA GLU A 106 -16.12 -10.46 11.88
C GLU A 106 -15.80 -11.66 12.77
N CYS A 107 -15.55 -11.40 14.05
CA CYS A 107 -15.20 -12.43 15.00
C CYS A 107 -16.30 -12.61 16.02
N PRO A 108 -16.65 -13.87 16.37
CA PRO A 108 -17.62 -14.10 17.43
C PRO A 108 -17.11 -13.46 18.71
N GLN A 109 -18.00 -12.77 19.42
CA GLN A 109 -17.67 -12.21 20.72
C GLN A 109 -17.30 -13.36 21.66
N PRO A 110 -16.23 -13.25 22.47
CA PRO A 110 -15.89 -14.27 23.46
C PRO A 110 -17.10 -14.52 24.36
N LEU A 111 -17.52 -15.78 24.50
CA LEU A 111 -18.55 -16.13 25.46
C LEU A 111 -17.97 -15.90 26.86
N THR A 112 -18.40 -14.83 27.53
CA THR A 112 -18.10 -14.61 28.95
C THR A 112 -18.86 -15.65 29.78
N PRO A 113 -18.19 -16.42 30.66
CA PRO A 113 -18.85 -17.35 31.58
C PRO A 113 -19.67 -16.64 32.67
#